data_AF-A0A960SZ93-F1
#
_entry.id   AF-A0A960SZ93-F1
#
_cell.length_a   1.000
_cell.length_b   1.000
_cell.length_c   1.000
_cell.angle_alpha   90.00
_cell.angle_beta   90.00
_cell.angle_gamma   90.00
#
_symmetry.space_group_name_H-M   'P 1'
#
loop_
_entity.id
_entity.type
_entity.pdbx_description
1 polymer ?
#
loop_
_entity_poly.entity_id
_entity_poly.type
_entity_poly.pdbx_seq_one_letter_code
_entity_poly.pdbx_strand_id
1 'polypeptide(L)'
;MKTKLILTAIVAATALLATPAALRAEDGHDHAGHDHAKTIAGPNGGRVLTSVEPHLEFFVTADRKVKITPVDDEGKAVPLGEQSVTVIGGSRSKPTRMSFTKDGGSLVSDKAFPEGNEMPVVVQIKTKPDAKAVIEKFNLNLNECPTCEHKEYACTCAH
;
A
#
# COMPACT_ATOMS: atom_id res chain seq x y z
N MET A 1 -13.74 -3.96 -51.52
CA MET A 1 -13.22 -4.74 -52.67
C MET A 1 -11.72 -4.91 -52.45
N LYS A 2 -11.08 -6.09 -52.39
CA LYS A 2 -11.15 -7.33 -53.22
C LYS A 2 -10.87 -7.02 -54.71
N THR A 3 -9.86 -7.54 -55.41
CA THR A 3 -8.75 -8.48 -55.07
C THR A 3 -7.63 -8.36 -56.15
N LYS A 4 -6.36 -8.69 -55.83
CA LYS A 4 -5.20 -9.06 -56.68
C LYS A 4 -3.95 -9.08 -55.76
N LEU A 5 -2.86 -9.83 -55.94
CA LEU A 5 -2.38 -10.97 -56.78
C LEU A 5 -1.25 -11.64 -55.91
N ILE A 6 -0.63 -12.82 -56.10
CA ILE A 6 -0.45 -13.81 -57.19
C ILE A 6 -0.34 -15.24 -56.59
N LEU A 7 -0.05 -16.25 -57.41
CA LEU A 7 0.56 -17.54 -57.00
C LEU A 7 2.07 -17.35 -56.68
N THR A 8 2.78 -18.24 -55.97
CA THR A 8 3.39 -19.49 -56.49
C THR A 8 4.02 -20.28 -55.33
N ALA A 9 4.15 -21.60 -55.44
CA ALA A 9 4.81 -22.47 -54.44
C ALA A 9 6.22 -22.92 -54.92
N ILE A 10 7.09 -23.39 -54.00
CA ILE A 10 7.99 -24.57 -54.19
C ILE A 10 8.91 -24.82 -52.97
N VAL A 11 8.93 -26.08 -52.52
CA VAL A 11 10.00 -26.90 -51.89
C VAL A 11 11.12 -26.23 -51.05
N ALA A 12 11.23 -26.68 -49.79
CA ALA A 12 12.49 -27.24 -49.25
C ALA A 12 12.20 -28.13 -48.02
N ALA A 13 12.92 -29.24 -47.88
CA ALA A 13 12.93 -30.05 -46.66
C ALA A 13 14.39 -30.19 -46.16
N THR A 14 14.60 -29.96 -44.87
CA THR A 14 15.86 -30.19 -44.16
C THR A 14 15.55 -30.80 -42.79
N ALA A 15 16.46 -31.62 -42.28
CA ALA A 15 16.22 -32.47 -41.11
C ALA A 15 17.38 -32.40 -40.10
N LEU A 16 17.09 -32.83 -38.87
CA LEU A 16 17.99 -32.96 -37.71
C LEU A 16 18.61 -31.65 -37.18
N LEU A 17 18.50 -31.44 -35.86
CA LEU A 17 19.66 -31.47 -34.96
C LEU A 17 19.19 -31.62 -33.49
N ALA A 18 20.14 -31.82 -32.57
CA ALA A 18 19.93 -32.61 -31.35
C ALA A 18 19.66 -31.80 -30.06
N THR A 19 19.28 -32.55 -29.02
CA THR A 19 19.45 -32.28 -27.57
C THR A 19 18.90 -30.97 -26.96
N PRO A 20 17.91 -31.04 -26.06
CA PRO A 20 17.75 -30.04 -25.01
C PRO A 20 18.79 -30.28 -23.89
N ALA A 21 19.85 -29.48 -23.86
CA ALA A 21 20.66 -29.35 -22.65
C ALA A 21 19.84 -28.63 -21.57
N ALA A 22 19.71 -29.23 -20.39
CA ALA A 22 18.93 -28.64 -19.30
C ALA A 22 19.69 -27.48 -18.64
N LEU A 23 19.57 -26.28 -19.21
CA LEU A 23 19.93 -25.05 -18.49
C LEU A 23 19.04 -24.93 -17.27
N ARG A 24 19.61 -25.15 -16.08
CA ARG A 24 19.04 -24.61 -14.85
C ARG A 24 19.32 -23.11 -14.89
N ALA A 25 18.27 -22.32 -15.13
CA ALA A 25 18.31 -20.92 -14.73
C ALA A 25 18.32 -20.90 -13.19
N GLU A 26 19.46 -20.55 -12.61
CA GLU A 26 19.54 -20.21 -11.19
C GLU A 26 18.77 -18.89 -11.03
N ASP A 27 17.56 -18.96 -10.47
CA ASP A 27 16.65 -17.81 -10.38
C ASP A 27 17.17 -16.83 -9.31
N GLY A 28 18.07 -15.95 -9.75
CA GLY A 28 18.69 -14.92 -8.93
C GLY A 28 17.62 -13.98 -8.35
N HIS A 29 17.25 -14.22 -7.10
CA HIS A 29 16.38 -13.33 -6.33
C HIS A 29 17.16 -12.06 -5.94
N ASP A 30 17.45 -11.23 -6.94
CA ASP A 30 17.95 -9.88 -6.74
C ASP A 30 16.87 -9.08 -5.99
N HIS A 31 17.05 -8.97 -4.68
CA HIS A 31 16.26 -8.12 -3.81
C HIS A 31 16.57 -6.64 -4.16
N ALA A 32 15.97 -6.17 -5.24
CA ALA A 32 16.08 -4.79 -5.72
C ALA A 32 15.84 -3.82 -4.56
N GLY A 33 16.80 -2.93 -4.36
CA GLY A 33 16.89 -2.11 -3.15
C GLY A 33 15.62 -1.32 -2.88
N HIS A 34 15.18 -1.32 -1.62
CA HIS A 34 14.18 -0.37 -1.17
C HIS A 34 14.82 1.02 -1.13
N ASP A 35 14.56 1.83 -2.15
CA ASP A 35 14.98 3.25 -2.16
C ASP A 35 14.53 3.92 -0.87
N HIS A 36 15.50 4.40 -0.08
CA HIS A 36 15.27 5.05 1.20
C HIS A 36 14.77 6.50 1.00
N ALA A 37 13.62 6.62 0.35
CA ALA A 37 12.87 7.86 0.28
C ALA A 37 12.64 8.38 1.71
N LYS A 38 13.06 9.62 1.97
CA LYS A 38 13.00 10.24 3.29
C LYS A 38 11.56 10.16 3.82
N THR A 39 11.34 9.39 4.89
CA THR A 39 10.01 9.21 5.47
C THR A 39 9.45 10.55 5.94
N ILE A 40 8.31 10.96 5.37
CA ILE A 40 7.62 12.20 5.71
C ILE A 40 6.53 11.88 6.74
N ALA A 41 6.51 12.62 7.85
CA ALA A 41 5.41 12.57 8.81
C ALA A 41 4.21 13.36 8.28
N GLY A 42 3.00 12.85 8.50
CA GLY A 42 1.78 13.56 8.13
C GLY A 42 1.48 14.76 9.04
N PRO A 43 0.48 15.60 8.69
CA PRO A 43 0.20 16.87 9.36
C PRO A 43 -0.43 16.72 10.76
N ASN A 44 -0.77 15.51 11.19
CA ASN A 44 -1.20 15.16 12.55
C ASN A 44 -0.13 14.33 13.29
N GLY A 45 1.04 14.08 12.69
CA GLY A 45 2.06 13.16 13.22
C GLY A 45 1.74 11.67 12.96
N GLY A 46 0.92 11.39 11.94
CA GLY A 46 0.59 10.04 11.50
C GLY A 46 1.56 9.46 10.46
N ARG A 47 1.42 8.15 10.22
CA ARG A 47 2.15 7.39 9.20
C ARG A 47 1.59 7.71 7.82
N VAL A 48 2.40 8.25 6.91
CA VAL A 48 1.98 8.42 5.51
C VAL A 48 2.00 7.07 4.79
N LEU A 49 0.92 6.76 4.09
CA LEU A 49 0.74 5.60 3.22
C LEU A 49 0.83 6.09 1.76
N THR A 50 1.87 5.68 1.06
CA THR A 50 2.27 6.22 -0.25
C THR A 50 1.83 5.35 -1.44
N SER A 51 1.20 4.20 -1.21
CA SER A 51 0.75 3.27 -2.25
C SER A 51 -0.53 3.70 -3.00
N VAL A 52 -1.00 4.93 -2.78
CA VAL A 52 -2.15 5.57 -3.45
C VAL A 52 -1.90 7.06 -3.67
N GLU A 53 -2.58 7.63 -4.66
CA GLU A 53 -2.65 9.07 -4.91
C GLU A 53 -4.11 9.58 -4.74
N PRO A 54 -4.34 10.69 -4.00
CA PRO A 54 -3.40 11.33 -3.09
C PRO A 54 -2.95 10.36 -1.99
N HIS A 55 -1.76 10.61 -1.43
CA HIS A 55 -1.25 9.84 -0.29
C HIS A 55 -2.19 9.94 0.92
N LEU A 56 -2.09 9.00 1.85
CA LEU A 56 -2.96 8.95 3.03
C LEU A 56 -2.15 8.90 4.32
N GLU A 57 -2.22 9.96 5.12
CA GLU A 57 -1.81 9.87 6.52
C GLU A 57 -2.79 8.99 7.30
N PHE A 58 -2.27 7.95 7.94
CA PHE A 58 -2.93 7.17 8.98
C PHE A 58 -2.50 7.71 10.36
N PHE A 59 -3.42 8.29 11.12
CA PHE A 59 -3.17 8.83 12.45
C PHE A 59 -4.06 8.16 13.51
N VAL A 60 -3.47 7.76 14.64
CA VAL A 60 -4.20 7.25 15.81
C VAL A 60 -4.39 8.36 16.84
N THR A 61 -5.66 8.72 17.02
CA THR A 61 -6.15 9.77 17.93
C THR A 61 -6.03 9.41 19.42
N ALA A 62 -6.26 10.39 20.30
CA ALA A 62 -6.24 10.18 21.75
C ALA A 62 -7.34 9.22 22.26
N ASP A 63 -8.52 9.21 21.63
CA ASP A 63 -9.57 8.21 21.89
C ASP A 63 -9.34 6.88 21.13
N ARG A 64 -8.14 6.71 20.57
CA ARG A 64 -7.64 5.51 19.88
C ARG A 64 -8.47 5.09 18.65
N LYS A 65 -9.22 6.03 18.08
CA LYS A 65 -9.76 5.96 16.72
C LYS A 65 -8.67 6.22 15.68
N VAL A 66 -8.96 5.85 14.44
CA VAL A 66 -8.14 6.21 13.27
C VAL A 66 -8.75 7.43 12.58
N LYS A 67 -7.92 8.44 12.36
CA LYS A 67 -8.15 9.54 11.41
C LYS A 67 -7.31 9.25 10.17
N ILE A 68 -7.93 9.33 8.99
CA ILE A 68 -7.23 9.33 7.71
C ILE A 68 -7.28 10.74 7.12
N THR A 69 -6.12 11.32 6.84
CA THR A 69 -6.00 12.62 6.18
C THR A 69 -5.40 12.43 4.78
N PRO A 70 -6.01 12.93 3.70
CA PRO A 70 -5.36 12.97 2.40
C PRO A 70 -4.16 13.93 2.46
N VAL A 71 -3.02 13.55 1.88
CA VAL A 71 -1.82 14.40 1.80
C VAL A 71 -1.19 14.38 0.40
N ASP A 72 -0.41 15.42 0.10
CA ASP A 72 0.46 15.50 -1.08
C ASP A 72 1.84 14.86 -0.83
N ASP A 73 2.71 14.91 -1.84
CA ASP A 73 4.09 14.39 -1.81
C ASP A 73 4.99 15.14 -0.81
N GLU A 74 4.58 16.31 -0.32
CA GLU A 74 5.25 17.07 0.74
C GLU A 74 4.69 16.75 2.15
N GLY A 75 3.70 15.86 2.24
CA GLY A 75 3.03 15.50 3.49
C GLY A 75 2.02 16.54 4.01
N LYS A 76 1.58 17.49 3.17
CA LYS A 76 0.62 18.54 3.56
C LYS A 76 -0.81 18.08 3.26
N ALA A 77 -1.78 18.50 4.08
CA ALA A 77 -3.18 18.07 3.92
C ALA A 77 -3.82 18.59 2.62
N VAL A 78 -4.46 17.70 1.86
CA VAL A 78 -5.21 18.03 0.62
C VAL A 78 -6.69 17.63 0.72
N PRO A 79 -7.59 18.15 -0.15
CA PRO A 79 -9.02 17.90 -0.04
C PRO A 79 -9.44 16.41 -0.19
N LEU A 80 -10.46 16.01 0.57
CA LEU A 80 -10.98 14.64 0.57
C LEU A 80 -11.92 14.36 -0.61
N GLY A 81 -11.41 13.66 -1.62
CA GLY A 81 -12.17 13.16 -2.77
C GLY A 81 -13.16 12.01 -2.47
N GLU A 82 -13.30 11.09 -3.42
CA GLU A 82 -14.25 9.95 -3.37
C GLU A 82 -13.70 8.71 -2.65
N GLN A 83 -12.50 8.80 -2.08
CA GLN A 83 -11.81 7.66 -1.51
C GLN A 83 -12.50 7.10 -0.26
N SER A 84 -12.41 5.77 -0.13
CA SER A 84 -12.98 5.00 0.97
C SER A 84 -11.93 4.07 1.57
N VAL A 85 -11.92 3.97 2.89
CA VAL A 85 -10.97 3.16 3.65
C VAL A 85 -11.73 2.21 4.58
N THR A 86 -11.19 1.01 4.78
CA THR A 86 -11.54 0.16 5.93
C THR A 86 -10.25 -0.29 6.63
N VAL A 87 -10.32 -0.43 7.95
CA VAL A 87 -9.17 -0.81 8.78
C VAL A 87 -9.50 -2.06 9.59
N ILE A 88 -8.53 -2.96 9.72
CA ILE A 88 -8.62 -4.14 10.55
C ILE A 88 -7.40 -4.16 11.48
N GLY A 89 -7.60 -4.33 12.77
CA GLY A 89 -6.49 -4.50 13.72
C GLY A 89 -6.88 -5.18 15.03
N GLY A 90 -6.01 -5.09 16.03
CA GLY A 90 -6.11 -5.90 17.26
C GLY A 90 -5.59 -7.33 17.06
N SER A 91 -5.98 -8.23 17.96
CA SER A 91 -5.54 -9.64 17.88
C SER A 91 -6.05 -10.34 16.62
N ARG A 92 -5.21 -11.19 16.01
CA ARG A 92 -5.59 -12.09 14.91
C ARG A 92 -6.75 -13.03 15.29
N SER A 93 -6.90 -13.38 16.58
CA SER A 93 -8.01 -14.21 17.08
C SER A 93 -9.30 -13.42 17.40
N LYS A 94 -9.24 -12.09 17.47
CA LYS A 94 -10.38 -11.21 17.77
C LYS A 94 -10.23 -9.85 17.04
N PRO A 95 -10.26 -9.85 15.69
CA PRO A 95 -9.96 -8.66 14.91
C PRO A 95 -11.07 -7.61 15.01
N THR A 96 -10.69 -6.36 15.28
CA THR A 96 -11.58 -5.20 15.24
C THR A 96 -11.61 -4.66 13.81
N ARG A 97 -12.80 -4.69 13.18
CA ARG A 97 -13.04 -4.15 11.83
C ARG A 97 -13.69 -2.77 11.94
N MET A 98 -13.11 -1.78 11.28
CA MET A 98 -13.51 -0.38 11.30
C MET A 98 -14.03 0.06 9.93
N SER A 99 -15.13 0.80 9.96
CA SER A 99 -15.67 1.57 8.84
C SER A 99 -15.47 3.06 9.12
N PHE A 100 -15.53 3.89 8.08
CA PHE A 100 -15.14 5.30 8.19
C PHE A 100 -16.26 6.23 7.71
N THR A 101 -16.36 7.39 8.37
CA THR A 101 -17.28 8.49 8.02
C THR A 101 -16.48 9.76 7.72
N LYS A 102 -16.99 10.64 6.86
CA LYS A 102 -16.36 11.94 6.59
C LYS A 102 -16.52 12.85 7.81
N ASP A 103 -15.41 13.44 8.25
CA ASP A 103 -15.35 14.44 9.30
C ASP A 103 -14.42 15.58 8.85
N GLY A 104 -15.00 16.74 8.53
CA GLY A 104 -14.29 17.82 7.85
C GLY A 104 -13.58 17.36 6.57
N GLY A 105 -12.27 17.61 6.50
CA GLY A 105 -11.37 17.16 5.42
C GLY A 105 -10.80 15.75 5.59
N SER A 106 -11.26 14.97 6.56
CA SER A 106 -10.70 13.66 6.91
C SER A 106 -11.77 12.56 6.92
N LEU A 107 -11.33 11.31 7.01
CA LEU A 107 -12.17 10.17 7.36
C LEU A 107 -11.87 9.75 8.81
N VAL A 108 -12.89 9.52 9.64
CA VAL A 108 -12.73 9.06 11.03
C VAL A 108 -13.45 7.73 11.24
N SER A 109 -12.83 6.83 12.01
CA SER A 109 -13.33 5.48 12.26
C SER A 109 -14.55 5.42 13.18
N ASP A 110 -15.44 4.46 12.90
CA ASP A 110 -16.63 4.17 13.71
C ASP A 110 -16.29 3.58 15.09
N LYS A 111 -15.16 2.90 15.21
CA LYS A 111 -14.64 2.26 16.44
C LYS A 111 -13.22 2.74 16.75
N ALA A 112 -12.85 2.65 18.03
CA ALA A 112 -11.47 2.72 18.48
C ALA A 112 -10.77 1.35 18.37
N PHE A 113 -9.44 1.31 18.40
CA PHE A 113 -8.69 0.06 18.55
C PHE A 113 -8.93 -0.57 19.93
N PRO A 114 -8.83 -1.91 20.07
CA PRO A 114 -8.81 -2.56 21.39
C PRO A 114 -7.53 -2.17 22.15
N GLU A 115 -7.47 -2.41 23.46
CA GLU A 115 -6.31 -2.09 24.29
C GLU A 115 -5.01 -2.79 23.86
N GLY A 116 -3.87 -2.27 24.32
CA GLY A 116 -2.52 -2.70 23.95
C GLY A 116 -1.82 -1.73 22.99
N ASN A 117 -0.49 -1.75 23.02
CA ASN A 117 0.35 -0.86 22.21
C ASN A 117 0.85 -1.49 20.92
N GLU A 118 0.83 -2.81 20.78
CA GLU A 118 1.27 -3.52 19.59
C GLU A 118 0.16 -4.39 18.99
N MET A 119 -0.13 -4.21 17.70
CA MET A 119 -1.07 -5.05 16.97
C MET A 119 -0.86 -5.00 15.45
N PRO A 120 -1.07 -6.12 14.73
CA PRO A 120 -1.06 -6.09 13.27
C PRO A 120 -2.24 -5.25 12.76
N VAL A 121 -1.97 -4.34 11.83
CA VAL A 121 -2.96 -3.54 11.12
C VAL A 121 -2.96 -3.87 9.63
N VAL A 122 -4.16 -3.96 9.07
CA VAL A 122 -4.41 -4.03 7.62
C VAL A 122 -5.30 -2.84 7.26
N VAL A 123 -4.85 -2.02 6.33
CA VAL A 123 -5.63 -0.90 5.77
C VAL A 123 -5.98 -1.26 4.34
N GLN A 124 -7.27 -1.27 4.02
CA GLN A 124 -7.76 -1.51 2.66
C GLN A 124 -8.32 -0.19 2.10
N ILE A 125 -7.70 0.30 1.03
CA ILE A 125 -7.93 1.62 0.45
C ILE A 125 -8.54 1.45 -0.95
N LYS A 126 -9.55 2.28 -1.27
CA LYS A 126 -9.99 2.55 -2.65
C LYS A 126 -9.95 4.05 -2.88
N THR A 127 -9.28 4.52 -3.92
CA THR A 127 -9.23 5.95 -4.29
C THR A 127 -10.54 6.50 -4.86
N LYS A 128 -11.40 5.62 -5.40
CA LYS A 128 -12.77 5.87 -5.86
C LYS A 128 -13.63 4.60 -5.73
N PRO A 129 -14.97 4.65 -5.75
CA PRO A 129 -15.84 3.49 -5.46
C PRO A 129 -15.53 2.23 -6.27
N ASP A 130 -15.26 2.38 -7.57
CA ASP A 130 -14.98 1.26 -8.49
C ASP A 130 -13.49 0.90 -8.62
N ALA A 131 -12.61 1.52 -7.83
CA ALA A 131 -11.19 1.17 -7.82
C ALA A 131 -10.97 -0.27 -7.32
N LYS A 132 -9.98 -0.95 -7.90
CA LYS A 132 -9.33 -2.10 -7.25
C LYS A 132 -8.77 -1.62 -5.91
N ALA A 133 -9.02 -2.37 -4.84
CA ALA A 133 -8.50 -2.00 -3.53
C ALA A 133 -6.99 -2.24 -3.44
N VAL A 134 -6.27 -1.24 -2.91
CA VAL A 134 -4.88 -1.36 -2.43
C VAL A 134 -4.91 -1.83 -0.98
N ILE A 135 -3.93 -2.62 -0.55
CA ILE A 135 -3.86 -3.20 0.80
C ILE A 135 -2.50 -2.91 1.42
N GLU A 136 -2.51 -2.03 2.42
CA GLU A 136 -1.37 -1.74 3.29
C GLU A 136 -1.37 -2.65 4.51
N LYS A 137 -0.18 -3.01 5.00
CA LYS A 137 0.01 -3.89 6.17
C LYS A 137 1.23 -3.45 6.98
N PHE A 138 1.04 -3.22 8.28
CA PHE A 138 2.12 -2.87 9.20
C PHE A 138 1.80 -3.34 10.62
N ASN A 139 2.80 -3.38 11.50
CA ASN A 139 2.56 -3.47 12.94
C ASN A 139 2.27 -2.07 13.47
N LEU A 140 1.12 -1.87 14.09
CA LEU A 140 0.82 -0.65 14.82
C LEU A 140 1.50 -0.73 16.18
N ASN A 141 2.67 -0.10 16.30
CA ASN A 141 3.36 0.11 17.56
C ASN A 141 3.06 1.55 18.06
N LEU A 142 2.30 1.67 19.14
CA LEU A 142 1.83 2.91 19.76
C LEU A 142 2.78 3.47 20.83
N ASN A 143 3.91 2.81 21.08
CA ASN A 143 4.95 3.36 21.94
C ASN A 143 5.62 4.57 21.26
N GLU A 144 6.14 5.51 22.06
CA GLU A 144 6.89 6.66 21.55
C GLU A 144 8.28 6.23 21.06
N CYS A 145 8.75 6.78 19.94
CA CYS A 145 10.09 6.52 19.42
C CYS A 145 11.15 7.15 20.34
N PRO A 146 12.29 6.47 20.64
CA PRO A 146 13.36 7.05 21.46
C PRO A 146 14.16 8.15 20.75
N THR A 147 13.98 8.37 19.43
CA THR A 147 14.79 9.29 18.62
C THR A 147 14.00 10.37 17.87
N CYS A 148 12.66 10.35 17.86
CA CYS A 148 11.83 11.41 17.29
C CYS A 148 10.52 11.60 18.04
N GLU A 149 9.84 12.73 17.83
CA GLU A 149 8.58 13.11 18.50
C GLU A 149 7.35 12.37 17.94
N HIS A 150 7.53 11.14 17.43
CA HIS A 150 6.49 10.33 16.80
C HIS A 150 6.41 8.96 17.44
N LYS A 151 5.25 8.34 17.36
CA LYS A 151 5.07 6.93 17.74
C LYS A 151 5.71 6.02 16.70
N GLU A 152 6.21 4.89 17.15
CA GLU A 152 6.93 3.90 16.34
C GLU A 152 6.21 3.53 15.02
N TYR A 153 4.87 3.42 15.01
CA TYR A 153 4.12 3.14 13.78
C TYR A 153 4.25 4.22 12.68
N ALA A 154 4.56 5.45 13.08
CA ALA A 154 4.69 6.67 12.28
C ALA A 154 6.12 7.25 12.32
N CYS A 155 7.10 6.49 12.82
CA CYS A 155 8.47 6.94 12.95
C CYS A 155 9.09 7.31 11.59
N THR A 156 9.85 8.40 11.55
CA THR A 156 10.57 8.89 10.37
C THR A 156 12.08 8.64 10.43
N CYS A 157 12.56 7.94 11.46
CA CYS A 157 13.96 7.54 11.60
C CYS A 157 14.24 6.24 10.83
N ALA A 158 15.48 6.09 10.35
CA ALA A 158 15.95 4.89 9.66
C ALA A 158 16.72 3.97 10.63
N HIS A 159 16.00 3.40 11.60
CA HIS A 159 16.53 2.53 12.67
C HIS A 159 16.01 1.09 12.57
#